data_AF-A0A2Z3KI28-F1
#
_entry.id   AF-A0A2Z3KI28-F1
#
_cell.length_a   1.000
_cell.length_b   1.000
_cell.length_c   1.000
_cell.angle_alpha   90.00
_cell.angle_beta   90.00
_cell.angle_gamma   90.00
#
_symmetry.space_group_name_H-M   'P 1'
#
loop_
_entity.id
_entity.type
_entity.pdbx_description
1 polymer ?
#
loop_
_entity_poly.entity_id
_entity_poly.type
_entity_poly.pdbx_seq_one_letter_code
_entity_poly.pdbx_strand_id
1 'polypeptide(L)'
;MKKIISIKRPFPLIIVISCFLGIVGSAFFYHRSLPDYAAMNAAKAIKTDNFKRFLKFVPEFSNHQKITKSEFDQFVRAKKKTTVEKIKKDLLNKESFKEISQGFFGIHQFLPIARQIDLTTEDDASTLTLAGEHLKTGEHAGPFIPAYYKIDYKLTSPEYGKIAKTASIDLINQDGILDIQEKTNFLMEKNVQEGFLNLYTGYIQSFANCINNDFDFNKLDNTSNTWSQSLNDYYGILKMRLKVIRKVFRPL
;
A
#
# COMPACT_ATOMS: atom_id res chain seq x y z
N MET A 1 61.00 -40.58 -55.42
CA MET A 1 61.19 -40.08 -54.03
C MET A 1 59.89 -39.48 -53.52
N LYS A 2 59.17 -40.15 -52.61
CA LYS A 2 57.97 -39.59 -51.95
C LYS A 2 58.39 -38.99 -50.61
N LYS A 3 58.28 -37.67 -50.45
CA LYS A 3 58.41 -36.98 -49.15
C LYS A 3 57.19 -37.33 -48.30
N ILE A 4 57.39 -38.13 -47.25
CA ILE A 4 56.40 -38.34 -46.20
C ILE A 4 56.41 -37.07 -45.35
N ILE A 5 55.41 -36.21 -45.55
CA ILE A 5 55.18 -35.05 -44.71
C ILE A 5 54.65 -35.59 -43.38
N SER A 6 55.54 -35.64 -42.38
CA SER A 6 55.19 -35.96 -41.00
C SER A 6 54.21 -34.90 -40.48
N ILE A 7 52.92 -35.23 -40.49
CA ILE A 7 51.88 -34.47 -39.78
C ILE A 7 52.19 -34.60 -38.29
N LYS A 8 52.88 -33.61 -37.72
CA LYS A 8 53.05 -33.48 -36.27
C LYS A 8 51.64 -33.38 -35.66
N ARG A 9 51.23 -34.40 -34.93
CA ARG A 9 49.88 -34.54 -34.35
C ARG A 9 49.52 -33.26 -33.56
N PRO A 10 48.32 -32.68 -33.71
CA PRO A 10 47.89 -31.46 -33.04
C PRO A 10 47.61 -31.64 -31.53
N PHE A 11 47.94 -32.80 -30.95
CA PHE A 11 47.70 -33.17 -29.56
C PHE A 11 48.10 -32.11 -28.52
N PRO A 12 49.30 -31.49 -28.57
CA PRO A 12 49.66 -30.49 -27.57
C PRO A 12 48.84 -29.20 -27.71
N LEU A 13 48.43 -28.83 -28.93
CA LEU A 13 47.59 -27.66 -29.18
C LEU A 13 46.17 -27.86 -28.63
N ILE A 14 45.61 -29.06 -28.79
CA ILE A 14 44.29 -29.43 -28.26
C ILE A 14 44.31 -29.37 -26.72
N ILE A 15 45.35 -29.90 -26.07
CA ILE A 15 45.49 -29.86 -24.61
C ILE A 15 45.54 -28.42 -24.09
N VAL A 16 46.33 -27.54 -24.73
CA VAL A 16 46.43 -26.13 -24.33
C VAL A 16 45.10 -25.41 -24.49
N ILE A 17 44.38 -25.63 -25.58
CA ILE A 17 43.04 -25.05 -25.81
C ILE A 17 42.04 -25.58 -24.77
N SER A 18 42.04 -26.87 -24.47
CA SER A 18 41.17 -27.47 -23.44
C SER A 18 41.47 -26.92 -22.05
N CYS A 19 42.74 -26.76 -21.68
CA CYS A 19 43.12 -26.14 -20.41
C CYS A 19 42.70 -24.66 -20.35
N PHE A 20 42.90 -23.90 -21.43
CA PHE A 20 42.49 -22.50 -21.49
C PHE A 20 40.96 -22.35 -21.36
N LEU A 21 40.19 -23.15 -22.08
CA LEU A 21 38.72 -23.18 -21.96
C LEU A 21 38.27 -23.62 -20.56
N GLY A 22 38.99 -24.56 -19.92
CA GLY A 22 38.76 -24.95 -18.54
C GLY A 22 38.98 -23.81 -17.53
N ILE A 23 40.05 -23.02 -17.71
CA ILE A 23 40.35 -21.85 -16.88
C ILE A 23 39.31 -20.74 -17.09
N VAL A 24 38.96 -20.44 -18.34
CA VAL A 24 37.93 -19.42 -18.65
C VAL A 24 36.56 -19.83 -18.11
N GLY A 25 36.19 -21.10 -18.29
CA GLY A 25 34.95 -21.66 -17.76
C GLY A 25 34.89 -21.57 -16.24
N SER A 26 35.92 -22.05 -15.54
CA SER A 26 35.99 -22.01 -14.08
C SER A 26 35.97 -20.57 -13.52
N ALA A 27 36.69 -19.63 -14.15
CA ALA A 27 36.65 -18.22 -13.78
C ALA A 27 35.26 -17.59 -13.97
N PHE A 28 34.55 -17.94 -15.05
CA PHE A 28 33.18 -17.49 -15.29
C PHE A 28 32.20 -18.05 -14.25
N PHE A 29 32.29 -19.34 -13.92
CA PHE A 29 31.46 -19.95 -12.87
C PHE A 29 31.73 -19.33 -11.50
N TYR A 30 33.00 -19.11 -11.17
CA TYR A 30 33.39 -18.44 -9.93
C TYR A 30 32.86 -17.01 -9.85
N HIS A 31 32.94 -16.23 -10.93
CA HIS A 31 32.39 -14.89 -10.94
C HIS A 31 30.86 -14.89 -10.74
N ARG A 32 30.16 -15.85 -11.34
CA ARG A 32 28.72 -16.04 -11.20
C ARG A 32 28.30 -16.47 -9.79
N SER A 33 29.18 -17.18 -9.08
CA SER A 33 28.96 -17.56 -7.68
C SER A 33 29.26 -16.44 -6.70
N LEU A 34 29.63 -15.22 -7.13
CA LEU A 34 29.81 -14.11 -6.20
C LEU A 34 28.46 -13.49 -5.79
N PRO A 35 28.29 -13.08 -4.52
CA PRO A 35 27.09 -12.38 -4.08
C PRO A 35 26.90 -11.06 -4.83
N ASP A 36 27.99 -10.36 -5.15
CA ASP A 36 27.96 -9.12 -5.91
C ASP A 36 27.30 -9.28 -7.29
N TYR A 37 27.64 -10.37 -8.00
CA TYR A 37 27.06 -10.72 -9.29
C TYR A 37 25.57 -11.02 -9.16
N ALA A 38 25.18 -11.80 -8.16
CA ALA A 38 23.78 -12.14 -7.92
C ALA A 38 22.94 -10.90 -7.57
N ALA A 39 23.43 -10.05 -6.66
CA ALA A 39 22.73 -8.83 -6.22
C ALA A 39 22.60 -7.83 -7.38
N MET A 40 23.64 -7.67 -8.20
CA MET A 40 23.60 -6.82 -9.40
C MET A 40 22.54 -7.29 -10.40
N ASN A 41 22.48 -8.59 -10.68
CA ASN A 41 21.51 -9.12 -11.63
C ASN A 41 20.07 -9.10 -11.09
N ALA A 42 19.88 -9.33 -9.79
CA ALA A 42 18.60 -9.11 -9.11
C ALA A 42 18.15 -7.64 -9.20
N ALA A 43 19.06 -6.69 -8.93
CA ALA A 43 18.79 -5.25 -9.04
C ALA A 43 18.39 -4.84 -10.48
N LYS A 44 19.08 -5.38 -11.49
CA LYS A 44 18.71 -5.20 -12.90
C LYS A 44 17.34 -5.81 -13.22
N ALA A 45 17.03 -6.98 -12.68
CA ALA A 45 15.74 -7.63 -12.87
C ALA A 45 14.58 -6.79 -12.30
N ILE A 46 14.76 -6.19 -11.11
CA ILE A 46 13.79 -5.25 -10.51
C ILE A 46 13.59 -4.03 -11.42
N LYS A 47 14.68 -3.44 -11.94
CA LYS A 47 14.58 -2.29 -12.85
C LYS A 47 13.94 -2.58 -14.20
N THR A 48 14.04 -3.82 -14.66
CA THR A 48 13.46 -4.26 -15.94
C THR A 48 12.14 -5.00 -15.75
N ASP A 49 11.54 -4.96 -14.55
CA ASP A 49 10.29 -5.64 -14.19
C ASP A 49 10.27 -7.14 -14.59
N ASN A 50 11.44 -7.79 -14.50
CA ASN A 50 11.62 -9.16 -14.96
C ASN A 50 11.51 -10.17 -13.81
N PHE A 51 10.29 -10.58 -13.50
CA PHE A 51 9.98 -11.51 -12.42
C PHE A 51 10.73 -12.85 -12.53
N LYS A 52 10.77 -13.46 -13.72
CA LYS A 52 11.47 -14.75 -13.92
C LYS A 52 12.97 -14.66 -13.68
N ARG A 53 13.59 -13.53 -14.03
CA ARG A 53 15.02 -13.30 -13.74
C ARG A 53 15.25 -13.01 -12.27
N PHE A 54 14.35 -12.25 -11.64
CA PHE A 54 14.40 -11.95 -10.22
C PHE A 54 14.39 -13.23 -9.36
N LEU A 55 13.46 -14.15 -9.63
CA LEU A 55 13.33 -15.41 -8.89
C LEU A 55 14.57 -16.32 -8.95
N LYS A 56 15.49 -16.12 -9.92
CA LYS A 56 16.76 -16.88 -9.94
C LYS A 56 17.67 -16.51 -8.77
N PHE A 57 17.55 -15.30 -8.25
CA PHE A 57 18.39 -14.75 -7.19
C PHE A 57 17.61 -14.55 -5.90
N VAL A 58 16.29 -14.33 -5.98
CA VAL A 58 15.40 -14.11 -4.84
C VAL A 58 14.16 -15.01 -5.03
N PRO A 59 14.28 -16.34 -4.81
CA PRO A 59 13.20 -17.28 -5.12
C PRO A 59 12.07 -17.29 -4.09
N GLU A 60 12.41 -17.07 -2.83
CA GLU A 60 11.52 -17.22 -1.67
C GLU A 60 11.96 -16.28 -0.55
N PHE A 61 11.08 -16.08 0.42
CA PHE A 61 11.38 -15.43 1.68
C PHE A 61 12.22 -16.33 2.59
N SER A 62 12.80 -15.76 3.65
CA SER A 62 13.61 -16.48 4.63
C SER A 62 12.83 -17.55 5.41
N ASN A 63 11.50 -17.47 5.42
CA ASN A 63 10.57 -18.45 5.98
C ASN A 63 10.12 -19.52 4.95
N HIS A 64 10.77 -19.61 3.78
CA HIS A 64 10.48 -20.54 2.68
C HIS A 64 9.16 -20.31 1.92
N GLN A 65 8.47 -19.19 2.17
CA GLN A 65 7.33 -18.81 1.34
C GLN A 65 7.83 -18.34 -0.04
N LYS A 66 7.29 -18.89 -1.12
CA LYS A 66 7.64 -18.47 -2.49
C LYS A 66 7.19 -17.03 -2.76
N ILE A 67 8.05 -16.27 -3.44
CA ILE A 67 7.69 -14.89 -3.81
C ILE A 67 6.71 -14.92 -4.98
N THR A 68 5.60 -14.21 -4.84
CA THR A 68 4.57 -14.06 -5.86
C THR A 68 4.85 -12.89 -6.80
N LYS A 69 4.19 -12.87 -7.96
CA LYS A 69 4.29 -11.73 -8.90
C LYS A 69 3.75 -10.44 -8.27
N SER A 70 2.72 -10.52 -7.43
CA SER A 70 2.15 -9.36 -6.74
C SER A 70 3.18 -8.68 -5.82
N GLU A 71 3.85 -9.47 -4.97
CA GLU A 71 4.90 -8.98 -4.06
C GLU A 71 6.07 -8.37 -4.81
N PHE A 72 6.49 -9.02 -5.91
CA PHE A 72 7.51 -8.48 -6.79
C PHE A 72 7.10 -7.14 -7.40
N ASP A 73 5.87 -7.01 -7.92
CA ASP A 73 5.38 -5.78 -8.54
C ASP A 73 5.26 -4.64 -7.53
N GLN A 74 4.89 -4.94 -6.29
CA GLN A 74 4.92 -3.97 -5.19
C GLN A 74 6.35 -3.52 -4.87
N PHE A 75 7.30 -4.46 -4.80
CA PHE A 75 8.70 -4.14 -4.57
C PHE A 75 9.34 -3.32 -5.72
N VAL A 76 8.99 -3.63 -6.97
CA VAL A 76 9.38 -2.83 -8.15
C VAL A 76 8.86 -1.40 -8.04
N ARG A 77 7.58 -1.23 -7.64
CA ARG A 77 6.99 0.09 -7.39
C ARG A 77 7.72 0.86 -6.30
N ALA A 78 8.05 0.21 -5.18
CA ALA A 78 8.82 0.80 -4.07
C ALA A 78 10.22 1.27 -4.52
N LYS A 79 10.91 0.49 -5.37
CA LYS A 79 12.27 0.80 -5.86
C LYS A 79 12.29 1.58 -7.19
N LYS A 80 11.14 2.05 -7.69
CA LYS A 80 11.02 2.71 -9.01
C LYS A 80 12.01 3.87 -9.20
N LYS A 81 12.19 4.70 -8.16
CA LYS A 81 13.10 5.87 -8.17
C LYS A 81 14.53 5.57 -7.66
N THR A 82 14.80 4.36 -7.18
CA THR A 82 16.09 3.97 -6.59
C THR A 82 17.09 3.54 -7.67
N THR A 83 18.37 3.87 -7.57
CA THR A 83 19.38 3.43 -8.57
C THR A 83 19.68 1.94 -8.44
N VAL A 84 20.18 1.30 -9.51
CA VAL A 84 20.57 -0.13 -9.51
C VAL A 84 21.60 -0.41 -8.41
N GLU A 85 22.62 0.44 -8.26
CA GLU A 85 23.65 0.28 -7.23
C GLU A 85 23.09 0.36 -5.81
N LYS A 86 22.11 1.22 -5.57
CA LYS A 86 21.47 1.31 -4.25
C LYS A 86 20.59 0.08 -3.98
N ILE A 87 19.83 -0.39 -4.97
CA ILE A 87 19.06 -1.63 -4.85
C ILE A 87 20.00 -2.83 -4.57
N LYS A 88 21.14 -2.89 -5.25
CA LYS A 88 22.17 -3.90 -5.00
C LYS A 88 22.66 -3.86 -3.54
N LYS A 89 22.98 -2.67 -3.02
CA LYS A 89 23.39 -2.51 -1.61
C LYS A 89 22.29 -2.97 -0.65
N ASP A 90 21.03 -2.64 -0.94
CA ASP A 90 19.89 -3.06 -0.12
C ASP A 90 19.78 -4.60 -0.08
N LEU A 91 19.95 -5.30 -1.20
CA LEU A 91 19.92 -6.76 -1.27
C LEU A 91 21.06 -7.45 -0.49
N LEU A 92 22.19 -6.75 -0.34
CA LEU A 92 23.34 -7.22 0.44
C LEU A 92 23.20 -6.89 1.94
N ASN A 93 22.14 -6.17 2.35
CA ASN A 93 21.90 -5.87 3.76
C ASN A 93 21.45 -7.13 4.51
N LYS A 94 22.27 -7.58 5.46
CA LYS A 94 22.01 -8.78 6.27
C LYS A 94 20.84 -8.62 7.25
N GLU A 95 20.46 -7.39 7.59
CA GLU A 95 19.28 -7.11 8.43
C GLU A 95 17.96 -7.31 7.67
N SER A 96 18.00 -7.24 6.34
CA SER A 96 16.83 -7.33 5.47
C SER A 96 16.80 -8.62 4.66
N PHE A 97 17.97 -9.18 4.33
CA PHE A 97 18.11 -10.36 3.47
C PHE A 97 19.06 -11.38 4.09
N LYS A 98 18.62 -12.64 4.12
CA LYS A 98 19.48 -13.78 4.41
C LYS A 98 20.18 -14.24 3.14
N GLU A 99 21.50 -14.10 3.12
CA GLU A 99 22.32 -14.61 2.02
C GLU A 99 22.48 -16.14 2.13
N ILE A 100 22.27 -16.85 1.03
CA ILE A 100 22.53 -18.28 0.89
C ILE A 100 23.56 -18.50 -0.21
N SER A 101 24.71 -19.06 0.18
CA SER A 101 25.68 -19.57 -0.77
C SER A 101 25.29 -20.97 -1.23
N GLN A 102 25.26 -21.17 -2.55
CA GLN A 102 24.93 -22.45 -3.19
C GLN A 102 26.22 -23.21 -3.61
N GLY A 103 27.39 -22.83 -3.07
CA GLY A 103 28.69 -23.42 -3.40
C GLY A 103 29.29 -22.93 -4.72
N PHE A 104 30.40 -23.55 -5.14
CA PHE A 104 31.26 -23.07 -6.26
C PHE A 104 30.55 -22.97 -7.62
N PHE A 105 29.53 -23.80 -7.87
CA PHE A 105 28.76 -23.78 -9.12
C PHE A 105 27.36 -23.18 -8.95
N GLY A 106 26.98 -22.86 -7.71
CA GLY A 106 25.68 -22.33 -7.37
C GLY A 106 25.64 -20.81 -7.50
N ILE A 107 24.45 -20.28 -7.79
CA ILE A 107 24.23 -18.84 -7.78
C ILE A 107 23.87 -18.43 -6.35
N HIS A 108 24.50 -17.38 -5.83
CA HIS A 108 24.09 -16.82 -4.53
C HIS A 108 22.63 -16.37 -4.58
N GLN A 109 21.91 -16.63 -3.49
CA GLN A 109 20.53 -16.26 -3.32
C GLN A 109 20.37 -15.32 -2.13
N PHE A 110 19.41 -14.41 -2.24
CA PHE A 110 19.05 -13.47 -1.19
C PHE A 110 17.60 -13.75 -0.81
N LEU A 111 17.39 -14.28 0.40
CA LEU A 111 16.05 -14.53 0.91
C LEU A 111 15.61 -13.34 1.76
N PRO A 112 14.65 -12.52 1.31
CA PRO A 112 14.12 -11.43 2.11
C PRO A 112 13.52 -11.96 3.40
N ILE A 113 13.74 -11.24 4.49
CA ILE A 113 12.95 -11.43 5.70
C ILE A 113 11.55 -10.90 5.40
N ALA A 114 10.54 -11.76 5.49
CA ALA A 114 9.16 -11.38 5.24
C ALA A 114 8.73 -10.27 6.19
N ARG A 115 8.08 -9.23 5.66
CA ARG A 115 7.58 -8.10 6.44
C ARG A 115 6.07 -8.01 6.36
N GLN A 116 5.46 -7.57 7.44
CA GLN A 116 4.02 -7.35 7.51
C GLN A 116 3.73 -5.89 7.82
N ILE A 117 2.51 -5.49 7.51
CA ILE A 117 1.97 -4.20 7.95
C ILE A 117 0.77 -4.51 8.83
N ASP A 118 0.89 -4.14 10.09
CA ASP A 118 -0.16 -4.24 11.09
C ASP A 118 -1.09 -3.03 10.93
N LEU A 119 -2.38 -3.29 10.93
CA LEU A 119 -3.39 -2.26 10.85
C LEU A 119 -3.92 -1.92 12.25
N THR A 120 -3.76 -0.65 12.65
CA THR A 120 -4.47 -0.09 13.80
C THR A 120 -5.48 0.96 13.33
N THR A 121 -6.75 0.79 13.72
CA THR A 121 -7.84 1.74 13.47
C THR A 121 -8.45 2.16 14.80
N GLU A 122 -9.02 3.37 14.84
CA GLU A 122 -9.74 3.87 16.03
C GLU A 122 -11.09 3.15 16.22
N ASP A 123 -11.77 2.78 15.13
CA ASP A 123 -13.07 2.11 15.14
C ASP A 123 -13.01 0.74 14.44
N ASP A 124 -13.78 -0.23 14.97
CA ASP A 124 -13.85 -1.62 14.46
C ASP A 124 -14.64 -1.76 13.15
N ALA A 125 -15.34 -0.70 12.71
CA ALA A 125 -16.36 -0.78 11.65
C ALA A 125 -15.86 -0.44 10.24
N SER A 126 -14.58 -0.12 10.08
CA SER A 126 -14.03 0.38 8.82
C SER A 126 -13.37 -0.71 8.00
N THR A 127 -13.71 -0.76 6.71
CA THR A 127 -13.02 -1.65 5.77
C THR A 127 -11.86 -0.91 5.12
N LEU A 128 -10.66 -1.48 5.24
CA LEU A 128 -9.45 -0.96 4.61
C LEU A 128 -9.16 -1.77 3.35
N THR A 129 -8.75 -1.10 2.27
CA THR A 129 -8.05 -1.77 1.17
C THR A 129 -6.62 -1.29 1.14
N LEU A 130 -5.65 -2.17 1.37
CA LEU A 130 -4.22 -1.88 1.35
C LEU A 130 -3.54 -2.77 0.31
N ALA A 131 -2.80 -2.17 -0.62
CA ALA A 131 -2.11 -2.91 -1.69
C ALA A 131 -3.00 -3.88 -2.53
N GLY A 132 -4.32 -3.67 -2.52
CA GLY A 132 -5.30 -4.53 -3.21
C GLY A 132 -5.97 -5.59 -2.33
N GLU A 133 -5.54 -5.74 -1.08
CA GLU A 133 -6.13 -6.64 -0.10
C GLU A 133 -7.17 -5.90 0.75
N HIS A 134 -8.31 -6.53 0.97
CA HIS A 134 -9.33 -6.05 1.89
C HIS A 134 -8.98 -6.54 3.29
N LEU A 135 -8.75 -5.59 4.20
CA LEU A 135 -8.31 -5.84 5.56
C LEU A 135 -9.33 -5.30 6.55
N LYS A 136 -9.48 -6.03 7.65
CA LYS A 136 -10.20 -5.61 8.86
C LYS A 136 -9.22 -5.22 9.96
N THR A 137 -9.73 -4.55 10.98
CA THR A 137 -8.98 -4.22 12.20
C THR A 137 -8.36 -5.50 12.82
N GLY A 138 -7.07 -5.44 13.15
CA GLY A 138 -6.32 -6.58 13.67
C GLY A 138 -5.84 -7.59 12.62
N GLU A 139 -6.14 -7.37 11.33
CA GLU A 139 -5.51 -8.12 10.25
C GLU A 139 -4.19 -7.47 9.82
N HIS A 140 -3.36 -8.27 9.14
CA HIS A 140 -2.04 -7.88 8.67
C HIS A 140 -1.99 -7.98 7.16
N ALA A 141 -1.36 -7.00 6.50
CA ALA A 141 -1.07 -7.07 5.08
C ALA A 141 0.28 -7.73 4.83
N GLY A 142 0.40 -8.47 3.73
CA GLY A 142 1.68 -8.99 3.24
C GLY A 142 1.69 -10.50 2.98
N PRO A 143 2.88 -11.10 2.81
CA PRO A 143 4.21 -10.55 3.14
C PRO A 143 4.74 -9.53 2.12
N PHE A 144 5.61 -8.63 2.58
CA PHE A 144 6.34 -7.66 1.76
C PHE A 144 7.85 -7.95 1.74
N ILE A 145 8.50 -7.59 0.64
CA ILE A 145 9.96 -7.61 0.51
C ILE A 145 10.52 -6.33 1.17
N PRO A 146 11.55 -6.39 2.04
CA PRO A 146 12.05 -5.23 2.77
C PRO A 146 12.38 -4.01 1.90
N ALA A 147 11.63 -2.93 2.10
CA ALA A 147 11.82 -1.65 1.44
C ALA A 147 11.05 -0.53 2.16
N TYR A 148 11.29 0.69 1.72
CA TYR A 148 10.40 1.80 1.98
C TYR A 148 9.28 1.82 0.94
N TYR A 149 8.04 1.73 1.40
CA TYR A 149 6.84 1.69 0.55
C TYR A 149 6.04 2.98 0.66
N LYS A 150 5.49 3.40 -0.48
CA LYS A 150 4.36 4.34 -0.53
C LYS A 150 3.13 3.54 -0.92
N ILE A 151 2.21 3.34 0.02
CA ILE A 151 1.06 2.48 -0.16
C ILE A 151 -0.19 3.32 -0.15
N ASP A 152 -0.96 3.19 -1.22
CA ASP A 152 -2.29 3.76 -1.30
C ASP A 152 -3.24 2.88 -0.51
N TYR A 153 -4.02 3.49 0.36
CA TYR A 153 -5.06 2.84 1.11
C TYR A 153 -6.40 3.53 0.91
N LYS A 154 -7.46 2.73 0.91
CA LYS A 154 -8.85 3.21 0.83
C LYS A 154 -9.56 2.81 2.10
N LEU A 155 -10.12 3.80 2.79
CA LEU A 155 -10.89 3.63 4.00
C LEU A 155 -12.37 3.84 3.68
N THR A 156 -13.21 2.88 4.07
CA THR A 156 -14.67 3.01 3.99
C THR A 156 -15.24 2.92 5.39
N SER A 157 -15.77 4.04 5.85
CA SER A 157 -16.46 4.22 7.11
C SER A 157 -17.97 4.26 6.90
N PRO A 158 -18.77 3.54 7.69
CA PRO A 158 -20.23 3.70 7.70
C PRO A 158 -20.67 5.12 8.07
N GLU A 159 -19.93 5.80 8.95
CA GLU A 159 -20.28 7.12 9.48
C GLU A 159 -19.79 8.25 8.59
N TYR A 160 -18.54 8.13 8.09
CA TYR A 160 -17.87 9.24 7.42
C TYR A 160 -17.76 9.06 5.89
N GLY A 161 -18.09 7.89 5.36
CA GLY A 161 -18.08 7.62 3.91
C GLY A 161 -16.76 7.00 3.44
N LYS A 162 -16.21 7.46 2.30
CA LYS A 162 -15.04 6.84 1.65
C LYS A 162 -13.92 7.84 1.42
N ILE A 163 -12.70 7.47 1.80
CA ILE A 163 -11.49 8.26 1.51
C ILE A 163 -10.38 7.38 0.92
N ALA A 164 -9.50 8.02 0.15
CA ALA A 164 -8.30 7.40 -0.38
C ALA A 164 -7.09 8.26 -0.01
N LYS A 165 -6.07 7.63 0.55
CA LYS A 165 -4.86 8.29 1.04
C LYS A 165 -3.64 7.48 0.67
N THR A 166 -2.46 8.09 0.75
CA THR A 166 -1.18 7.41 0.56
C THR A 166 -0.39 7.51 1.86
N ALA A 167 -0.05 6.36 2.43
CA ALA A 167 0.86 6.26 3.57
C ALA A 167 2.27 5.93 3.10
N SER A 168 3.26 6.35 3.90
CA SER A 168 4.65 5.93 3.71
C SER A 168 5.07 5.05 4.87
N ILE A 169 5.56 3.85 4.58
CA ILE A 169 5.88 2.82 5.59
C ILE A 169 7.28 2.29 5.31
N ASP A 170 8.11 2.25 6.35
CA ASP A 170 9.45 1.67 6.29
C ASP A 170 9.42 0.23 6.79
N LEU A 171 9.69 -0.73 5.89
CA LEU A 171 9.76 -2.16 6.17
C LEU A 171 11.18 -2.71 6.03
N ILE A 172 12.22 -1.87 6.05
CA ILE A 172 13.59 -2.34 5.80
C ILE A 172 14.05 -3.31 6.91
N ASN A 173 13.79 -2.96 8.17
CA ASN A 173 14.35 -3.67 9.32
C ASN A 173 13.31 -4.34 10.24
N GLN A 174 12.05 -3.94 10.16
CA GLN A 174 10.98 -4.44 11.02
C GLN A 174 9.63 -4.38 10.30
N ASP A 175 8.63 -5.02 10.90
CA ASP A 175 7.24 -4.89 10.46
C ASP A 175 6.75 -3.46 10.67
N GLY A 176 5.83 -3.04 9.81
CA GLY A 176 5.27 -1.70 9.82
C GLY A 176 3.98 -1.67 10.61
N ILE A 177 3.68 -0.53 11.22
CA ILE A 177 2.37 -0.26 11.80
C ILE A 177 1.77 0.89 10.99
N LEU A 178 0.59 0.66 10.42
CA LEU A 178 -0.20 1.70 9.78
C LEU A 178 -1.32 2.11 10.74
N ASP A 179 -1.08 3.24 11.41
CA ASP A 179 -2.07 3.84 12.30
C ASP A 179 -3.02 4.77 11.54
N ILE A 180 -4.28 4.37 11.48
CA ILE A 180 -5.33 5.09 10.77
C ILE A 180 -6.16 5.87 11.78
N GLN A 181 -5.83 7.16 11.91
CA GLN A 181 -6.65 8.14 12.61
C GLN A 181 -7.87 8.51 11.77
N GLU A 182 -8.87 7.63 11.77
CA GLU A 182 -10.05 7.70 10.92
C GLU A 182 -10.75 9.05 11.02
N LYS A 183 -11.11 9.46 12.24
CA LYS A 183 -11.86 10.70 12.47
C LYS A 183 -11.10 11.91 11.94
N THR A 184 -9.82 12.02 12.28
CA THR A 184 -8.95 13.11 11.80
C THR A 184 -8.85 13.10 10.28
N ASN A 185 -8.65 11.94 9.68
CA ASN A 185 -8.51 11.79 8.25
C ASN A 185 -9.76 12.26 7.49
N PHE A 186 -10.96 11.94 7.98
CA PHE A 186 -12.21 12.40 7.37
C PHE A 186 -12.50 13.87 7.65
N LEU A 187 -12.28 14.37 8.88
CA LEU A 187 -12.50 15.77 9.22
C LEU A 187 -11.59 16.73 8.46
N MET A 188 -10.42 16.28 8.01
CA MET A 188 -9.50 17.07 7.18
C MET A 188 -9.80 17.01 5.68
N GLU A 189 -10.70 16.13 5.24
CA GLU A 189 -11.08 16.07 3.82
C GLU A 189 -11.98 17.24 3.44
N LYS A 190 -11.55 18.00 2.42
CA LYS A 190 -12.26 19.19 1.95
C LYS A 190 -13.71 18.89 1.59
N ASN A 191 -13.96 17.76 0.91
CA ASN A 191 -15.31 17.38 0.49
C ASN A 191 -16.23 17.11 1.69
N VAL A 192 -15.67 16.53 2.77
CA VAL A 192 -16.40 16.27 4.02
C VAL A 192 -16.70 17.60 4.71
N GLN A 193 -15.71 18.49 4.81
CA GLN A 193 -15.88 19.84 5.37
C GLN A 193 -16.91 20.66 4.60
N GLU A 194 -16.88 20.64 3.27
CA GLU A 194 -17.85 21.32 2.41
C GLU A 194 -19.26 20.72 2.59
N GLY A 195 -19.37 19.39 2.70
CA GLY A 195 -20.62 18.71 3.01
C GLY A 195 -21.23 19.16 4.35
N PHE A 196 -20.43 19.15 5.43
CA PHE A 196 -20.86 19.65 6.74
C PHE A 196 -21.24 21.14 6.71
N LEU A 197 -20.46 21.97 6.02
CA LEU A 197 -20.75 23.39 5.90
C LEU A 197 -22.05 23.65 5.13
N ASN A 198 -22.29 22.90 4.05
CA ASN A 198 -23.53 23.00 3.28
C ASN A 198 -24.74 22.54 4.09
N LEU A 199 -24.62 21.45 4.84
CA LEU A 199 -25.67 20.98 5.77
C LEU A 199 -25.99 22.04 6.82
N TYR A 200 -24.96 22.65 7.42
CA TYR A 200 -25.13 23.66 8.47
C TYR A 200 -25.72 24.97 7.92
N THR A 201 -25.18 25.49 6.83
CA THR A 201 -25.70 26.73 6.21
C THR A 201 -27.11 26.53 5.66
N GLY A 202 -27.40 25.38 5.06
CA GLY A 202 -28.75 24.99 4.64
C GLY A 202 -29.71 24.93 5.81
N TYR A 203 -29.32 24.28 6.92
CA TYR A 203 -30.13 24.26 8.14
C TYR A 203 -30.41 25.68 8.66
N ILE A 204 -29.40 26.56 8.79
CA ILE A 204 -29.61 27.94 9.26
C ILE A 204 -30.55 28.71 8.34
N GLN A 205 -30.37 28.63 7.02
CA GLN A 205 -31.24 29.29 6.05
C GLN A 205 -32.68 28.77 6.15
N SER A 206 -32.85 27.45 6.23
CA SER A 206 -34.14 26.79 6.37
C SER A 206 -34.83 27.13 7.69
N PHE A 207 -34.07 27.27 8.79
CA PHE A 207 -34.56 27.71 10.08
C PHE A 207 -35.00 29.18 10.07
N ALA A 208 -34.22 30.07 9.43
CA ALA A 208 -34.63 31.45 9.23
C ALA A 208 -35.92 31.54 8.38
N ASN A 209 -36.04 30.72 7.33
CA ASN A 209 -37.25 30.60 6.54
C ASN A 209 -38.43 30.08 7.37
N CYS A 210 -38.24 29.07 8.20
CA CYS A 210 -39.25 28.57 9.14
C CYS A 210 -39.79 29.71 10.03
N ILE A 211 -38.91 30.46 10.68
CA ILE A 211 -39.29 31.60 11.55
C ILE A 211 -40.04 32.67 10.76
N ASN A 212 -39.51 33.09 9.60
CA ASN A 212 -40.12 34.13 8.78
C ASN A 212 -41.48 33.72 8.19
N ASN A 213 -41.78 32.42 8.15
CA ASN A 213 -43.04 31.87 7.67
C ASN A 213 -43.92 31.37 8.83
N ASP A 214 -43.93 32.09 9.95
CA ASP A 214 -44.81 31.80 11.11
C ASP A 214 -44.57 30.40 11.69
N PHE A 215 -43.29 30.04 11.82
CA PHE A 215 -42.83 28.74 12.33
C PHE A 215 -43.38 27.55 11.54
N ASP A 216 -43.38 27.63 10.21
CA ASP A 216 -43.67 26.49 9.34
C ASP A 216 -42.47 25.52 9.29
N PHE A 217 -42.52 24.49 10.15
CA PHE A 217 -41.43 23.52 10.30
C PHE A 217 -41.30 22.58 9.09
N ASN A 218 -42.22 22.61 8.12
CA ASN A 218 -42.05 21.88 6.86
C ASN A 218 -40.97 22.50 5.96
N LYS A 219 -40.55 23.74 6.27
CA LYS A 219 -39.48 24.45 5.54
C LYS A 219 -38.08 24.21 6.11
N LEU A 220 -37.95 23.36 7.13
CA LEU A 220 -36.64 22.96 7.66
C LEU A 220 -36.02 21.88 6.76
N ASP A 221 -34.85 22.19 6.22
CA ASP A 221 -34.07 21.23 5.46
C ASP A 221 -33.30 20.30 6.42
N ASN A 222 -32.94 19.10 5.93
CA ASN A 222 -32.13 18.12 6.65
C ASN A 222 -32.70 17.66 8.01
N THR A 223 -34.02 17.74 8.19
CA THR A 223 -34.75 17.14 9.32
C THR A 223 -35.64 16.00 8.85
N SER A 224 -35.84 14.98 9.68
CA SER A 224 -36.75 13.89 9.32
C SER A 224 -38.20 14.40 9.27
N ASN A 225 -38.98 13.95 8.29
CA ASN A 225 -40.39 14.32 8.12
C ASN A 225 -41.24 14.12 9.41
N THR A 226 -40.95 13.06 10.17
CA THR A 226 -41.59 12.75 11.45
C THR A 226 -41.37 13.83 12.52
N TRP A 227 -40.16 14.40 12.57
CA TRP A 227 -39.83 15.48 13.51
C TRP A 227 -40.48 16.80 13.08
N SER A 228 -40.45 17.12 11.79
CA SER A 228 -41.09 18.33 11.26
C SER A 228 -42.61 18.32 11.47
N GLN A 229 -43.27 17.18 11.28
CA GLN A 229 -44.70 17.02 11.60
C GLN A 229 -44.98 17.20 13.09
N SER A 230 -44.20 16.55 13.96
CA SER A 230 -44.39 16.67 15.41
C SER A 230 -44.27 18.13 15.88
N LEU A 231 -43.29 18.88 15.36
CA LEU A 231 -43.10 20.29 15.70
C LEU A 231 -44.24 21.18 15.21
N ASN A 232 -44.75 20.93 14.00
CA ASN A 232 -45.92 21.63 13.47
C ASN A 232 -47.17 21.39 14.34
N ASP A 233 -47.42 20.16 14.77
CA ASP A 233 -48.56 19.83 15.63
C ASP A 233 -48.47 20.55 16.99
N TYR A 234 -47.29 20.54 17.63
CA TYR A 234 -47.05 21.26 18.87
C TYR A 234 -47.24 22.77 18.71
N TYR A 235 -46.72 23.35 17.63
CA TYR A 235 -46.88 24.79 17.37
C TYR A 235 -48.34 25.16 17.10
N GLY A 236 -49.09 24.31 16.40
CA GLY A 236 -50.54 24.48 16.19
C GLY A 236 -51.31 24.55 17.51
N ILE A 237 -50.99 23.66 18.47
CA ILE A 237 -51.58 23.67 19.81
C ILE A 237 -51.23 24.96 20.56
N LEU A 238 -49.96 25.38 20.54
CA LEU A 238 -49.48 26.60 21.18
C LEU A 238 -50.15 27.86 20.61
N LYS A 239 -50.25 27.96 19.29
CA LYS A 239 -50.92 29.06 18.59
C LYS A 239 -52.38 29.15 18.97
N MET A 240 -53.07 28.01 19.07
CA MET A 240 -54.46 27.96 19.52
C MET A 240 -54.60 28.46 20.96
N ARG A 241 -53.74 28.00 21.89
CA ARG A 241 -53.73 28.44 23.29
C ARG A 241 -53.42 29.93 23.44
N LEU A 242 -52.43 30.45 22.72
CA LEU A 242 -52.09 31.88 22.70
C LEU A 242 -53.24 32.74 22.15
N LYS A 243 -53.99 32.24 21.16
CA LYS A 243 -55.16 32.94 20.62
C LYS A 243 -56.30 33.01 21.63
N VAL A 244 -56.49 31.95 22.43
CA VAL A 244 -57.44 31.95 23.56
C VAL A 244 -57.00 32.94 24.63
N ILE A 245 -55.73 32.91 25.05
CA ILE A 245 -55.18 33.85 26.05
C ILE A 245 -55.32 35.30 25.57
N ARG A 246 -54.96 35.62 24.32
CA ARG A 246 -55.15 36.98 23.75
C ARG A 246 -56.61 37.42 23.70
N LYS A 247 -57.57 36.50 23.47
CA LYS A 247 -59.00 36.84 23.51
C LYS A 247 -59.47 37.13 24.93
N VAL A 248 -58.94 36.41 25.91
CA VAL A 248 -59.29 36.56 27.34
C VAL A 248 -58.64 37.81 27.95
N PHE A 249 -57.42 38.15 27.54
CA PHE A 249 -56.61 39.23 28.10
C PHE A 249 -56.39 40.41 27.14
N ARG A 250 -57.35 40.75 26.26
CA ARG A 250 -57.24 42.00 25.48
C ARG A 250 -57.01 43.17 26.44
N PRO A 251 -55.95 43.98 26.29
CA PRO A 251 -55.90 45.25 26.99
C PRO A 251 -57.06 46.11 26.47
N LEU A 252 -57.78 46.74 27.40
CA LEU A 252 -58.74 47.80 27.13
C LEU A 252 -58.07 48.93 26.34
#